data_AF-A0A9E3B1I8-F1
#
_entry.id   AF-A0A9E3B1I8-F1
#
_cell.length_a   1.000
_cell.length_b   1.000
_cell.length_c   1.000
_cell.angle_alpha   90.00
_cell.angle_beta   90.00
_cell.angle_gamma   90.00
#
_symmetry.space_group_name_H-M   'P 1'
#
loop_
_entity.id
_entity.type
_entity.pdbx_description
1 polymer ?
#
loop_
_entity_poly.entity_id
_entity_poly.type
_entity_poly.pdbx_seq_one_letter_code
_entity_poly.pdbx_strand_id
1 'polypeptide(L)' 'MANYAEHHATVTVNAPVHQVYALFSHFNDFPKFMSYIKEVTYYDEQRSHWVADVVGRHEWDAINENWIENRQ' A
#
# COMPACT_ATOMS: atom_id res chain seq x y z
N MET A 1 -9.59 -24.74 -5.81
CA MET A 1 -8.82 -23.65 -6.46
C MET A 1 -9.54 -22.35 -6.12
N ALA A 2 -8.93 -21.45 -5.34
CA ALA A 2 -9.54 -20.16 -5.06
C ALA A 2 -9.53 -19.32 -6.35
N ASN A 3 -10.68 -18.74 -6.71
CA ASN A 3 -10.78 -17.84 -7.85
C ASN A 3 -10.41 -16.43 -7.36
N TYR A 4 -9.17 -16.00 -7.59
CA TYR A 4 -8.75 -14.65 -7.24
C TYR A 4 -9.26 -13.69 -8.32
N ALA A 5 -10.02 -12.67 -7.90
CA ALA A 5 -10.38 -11.58 -8.78
C ALA A 5 -9.19 -10.61 -8.86
N GLU A 6 -8.82 -10.25 -10.08
CA GLU A 6 -7.77 -9.27 -10.32
C GLU A 6 -8.39 -7.88 -10.48
N HIS A 7 -7.86 -6.90 -9.75
CA HIS A 7 -8.37 -5.53 -9.75
C HIS A 7 -7.23 -4.55 -10.07
N HIS A 8 -7.50 -3.60 -10.96
CA HIS A 8 -6.54 -2.57 -11.36
C HIS A 8 -7.17 -1.19 -11.21
N ALA A 9 -6.37 -0.22 -10.76
CA ALA A 9 -6.73 1.18 -10.72
C ALA A 9 -5.55 2.04 -11.18
N THR A 10 -5.82 3.18 -11.81
CA THR A 10 -4.80 4.13 -12.26
C THR A 10 -5.26 5.54 -11.94
N VAL A 11 -4.34 6.37 -11.47
CA VAL A 11 -4.58 7.79 -11.17
C VAL A 11 -3.44 8.63 -11.75
N THR A 12 -3.78 9.77 -12.34
CA THR A 12 -2.78 10.74 -12.81
C THR A 12 -2.55 11.78 -11.72
N VAL A 13 -1.29 11.94 -11.29
CA VAL A 13 -0.89 12.91 -10.26
C VAL A 13 0.01 13.96 -10.90
N ASN A 14 -0.34 15.24 -10.78
CA ASN A 14 0.47 16.35 -11.29
C ASN A 14 1.59 16.73 -10.30
N ALA A 15 2.55 15.83 -10.11
CA ALA A 15 3.70 16.02 -9.24
C ALA A 15 4.95 15.30 -9.80
N PRO A 16 6.17 15.70 -9.40
CA PRO A 16 7.37 14.98 -9.79
C PRO A 16 7.36 13.52 -9.32
N VAL A 17 7.77 12.58 -10.18
CA VAL A 17 7.71 11.13 -9.92
C VAL A 17 8.39 10.72 -8.61
N HIS A 18 9.50 11.36 -8.25
CA HIS A 18 10.23 11.04 -7.02
C HIS A 18 9.45 11.39 -5.75
N GLN A 19 8.62 12.44 -5.78
CA GLN A 19 7.78 12.81 -4.63
C GLN A 19 6.64 11.80 -4.48
N VAL A 20 6.03 11.40 -5.60
CA VAL A 20 4.98 10.39 -5.62
C VAL A 20 5.55 9.05 -5.13
N TYR A 21 6.68 8.61 -5.68
CA TYR A 21 7.34 7.36 -5.29
C TYR A 21 7.69 7.36 -3.79
N ALA A 22 8.30 8.43 -3.28
CA ALA A 22 8.63 8.54 -1.86
C ALA A 22 7.37 8.40 -0.98
N LEU A 23 6.28 9.10 -1.29
CA LEU A 23 5.01 8.98 -0.57
C LEU A 23 4.49 7.53 -0.57
N PHE A 24 4.52 6.86 -1.71
CA PHE A 24 4.04 5.48 -1.84
C PHE A 24 4.99 4.43 -1.24
N SER A 25 6.25 4.78 -0.92
CA SER A 25 7.19 3.90 -0.23
C SER A 25 7.05 3.91 1.31
N HIS A 26 6.38 4.91 1.87
CA HIS A 26 6.18 5.07 3.31
C HIS A 26 4.78 4.59 3.73
N PHE A 27 4.58 3.28 3.80
CA PHE A 27 3.25 2.71 4.04
C PHE A 27 2.60 3.13 5.37
N ASN A 28 3.40 3.44 6.38
CA ASN A 28 2.91 3.98 7.67
C ASN A 28 2.14 5.29 7.52
N ASP A 29 2.35 6.03 6.42
CA ASP A 29 1.64 7.27 6.12
C ASP A 29 0.32 7.04 5.37
N PHE A 30 0.04 5.83 4.90
CA PHE A 30 -1.17 5.52 4.13
C PHE A 30 -2.45 5.81 4.89
N PRO A 31 -2.58 5.54 6.22
CA PRO A 31 -3.76 5.94 6.98
C PRO A 31 -4.08 7.44 6.92
N LYS A 32 -3.11 8.31 6.60
CA LYS A 32 -3.32 9.77 6.52
C LYS A 32 -4.14 10.19 5.30
N PHE A 33 -4.15 9.40 4.22
CA PHE A 33 -4.80 9.75 2.96
C PHE A 33 -5.63 8.62 2.33
N MET A 34 -5.49 7.38 2.78
CA MET A 34 -6.33 6.24 2.41
C MET A 34 -7.29 5.90 3.55
N SER A 35 -8.49 6.48 3.52
CA SER A 35 -9.47 6.45 4.62
C SER A 35 -9.87 5.06 5.14
N TYR A 36 -9.78 4.03 4.29
CA TYR A 36 -10.11 2.65 4.65
C TYR A 36 -8.96 1.92 5.33
N ILE A 37 -7.72 2.35 5.15
CA ILE A 37 -6.56 1.80 5.86
C ILE A 37 -6.50 2.44 7.24
N LYS A 38 -6.47 1.60 8.29
CA LYS A 38 -6.49 2.04 9.69
C LYS A 38 -5.09 2.03 10.30
N GLU A 39 -4.31 1.02 9.97
CA GLU A 39 -2.96 0.86 10.49
C GLU A 39 -2.10 0.13 9.47
N VAL A 40 -0.85 0.58 9.35
CA VAL A 40 0.22 -0.19 8.72
C VAL A 40 1.41 -0.17 9.69
N THR A 41 1.89 -1.36 10.04
CA THR A 41 2.99 -1.53 10.99
C THR A 41 4.05 -2.42 10.36
N TYR A 42 5.28 -1.92 10.23
CA TYR A 42 6.40 -2.73 9.77
C TYR A 42 6.87 -3.68 10.87
N TYR A 43 7.06 -4.94 10.50
CA TYR A 43 7.79 -5.90 11.33
C TYR A 43 9.30 -5.75 11.16
N ASP A 44 9.73 -5.45 9.93
CA ASP A 44 11.11 -5.24 9.53
C ASP A 44 11.15 -4.46 8.20
N GLU A 45 12.31 -4.44 7.53
CA GLU A 45 12.52 -3.71 6.27
C GLU A 45 11.67 -4.23 5.09
N GLN A 46 11.13 -5.45 5.15
CA GLN A 46 10.41 -6.08 4.03
C GLN A 46 8.98 -6.50 4.37
N ARG A 47 8.66 -6.72 5.65
CA ARG A 47 7.37 -7.26 6.08
C ARG A 47 6.55 -6.21 6.82
N SER A 48 5.26 -6.20 6.51
CA SER A 48 4.30 -5.27 7.11
C SER A 48 2.98 -5.95 7.45
N HIS A 49 2.36 -5.49 8.53
CA HIS A 49 1.00 -5.83 8.94
C HIS A 49 0.06 -4.71 8.55
N TRP A 50 -1.09 -5.06 8.00
CA TRP A 50 -2.09 -4.13 7.52
C TRP A 50 -3.43 -4.38 8.19
N VAL A 51 -4.08 -3.29 8.59
CA VAL A 51 -5.46 -3.29 9.07
C VAL A 51 -6.28 -2.35 8.21
N ALA A 52 -7.33 -2.87 7.58
CA ALA A 52 -8.33 -2.08 6.87
C ALA A 52 -9.73 -2.28 7.46
N ASP A 53 -10.56 -1.25 7.34
CA ASP A 53 -11.98 -1.31 7.65
C ASP A 53 -12.76 -0.84 6.43
N VAL A 54 -13.27 -1.82 5.68
CA VAL A 54 -14.07 -1.64 4.47
C VAL A 54 -15.11 -2.75 4.44
N VAL A 55 -16.36 -2.40 4.78
CA VAL A 55 -17.44 -3.40 4.94
C VAL A 55 -17.07 -4.47 5.98
N GLY A 56 -16.37 -4.07 7.03
CA GLY A 56 -15.83 -4.96 8.06
C GLY A 56 -14.32 -4.82 8.20
N ARG A 57 -13.81 -5.38 9.30
CA ARG A 57 -12.38 -5.35 9.63
C ARG A 57 -11.65 -6.49 8.92
N HIS A 58 -10.59 -6.12 8.22
CA HIS A 58 -9.71 -7.02 7.48
C HIS A 58 -8.26 -6.80 7.92
N GLU A 59 -7.54 -7.89 8.12
CA GLU A 59 -6.14 -7.87 8.59
C GLU A 59 -5.33 -8.87 7.77
N TRP A 60 -4.12 -8.46 7.37
CA TRP A 60 -3.21 -9.31 6.60
C TRP A 60 -1.75 -8.88 6.76
N ASP A 61 -0.86 -9.84 6.46
CA ASP A 61 0.57 -9.59 6.34
C ASP A 61 0.97 -9.47 4.87
N ALA A 62 1.91 -8.58 4.59
CA ALA A 62 2.43 -8.33 3.25
C ALA A 62 3.96 -8.32 3.23
N ILE A 63 4.53 -8.76 2.10
CA ILE A 63 5.96 -8.73 1.81
C ILE A 63 6.20 -7.81 0.63
N ASN A 64 7.16 -6.90 0.80
CA ASN A 64 7.62 -5.97 -0.23
C ASN A 64 8.66 -6.62 -1.13
N GLU A 65 8.27 -6.97 -2.35
CA GLU A 65 9.16 -7.61 -3.33
C GLU A 65 9.43 -6.70 -4.54
N ASN A 66 10.63 -6.81 -5.12
CA ASN A 66 10.99 -6.23 -6.43
C ASN A 66 10.82 -4.70 -6.56
N TRP A 67 11.06 -3.95 -5.49
CA TRP A 67 11.03 -2.49 -5.52
C TRP A 67 12.10 -1.92 -6.45
N ILE A 68 11.68 -1.03 -7.37
CA ILE A 68 12.58 -0.28 -8.25
C ILE A 68 12.31 1.20 -8.03
N GLU A 69 13.33 1.92 -7.59
CA GLU A 69 13.23 3.34 -7.27
C GLU A 69 12.69 4.16 -8.46
N ASN A 70 11.71 5.02 -8.19
CA ASN A 70 11.11 5.93 -9.18
C ASN A 70 10.49 5.23 -10.40
N ARG A 71 10.10 3.96 -10.27
CA ARG A 71 9.41 3.19 -11.31
C ARG A 71 8.00 2.80 -10.85
N GLN A 72 7.04 2.87 -11.78
CA GLN A 72 5.69 2.33 -11.64
C GLN A 72 5.67 0.84 -11.92
#